data_AF-A0A5J4WKL8-F1
#
_entry.id   AF-A0A5J4WKL8-F1
#
_cell.length_a   1.000
_cell.length_b   1.000
_cell.length_c   1.000
_cell.angle_alpha   90.00
_cell.angle_beta   90.00
_cell.angle_gamma   90.00
#
_symmetry.space_group_name_H-M   'P 1'
#
loop_
_entity.id
_entity.type
_entity.pdbx_description
1 polymer ?
#
loop_
_entity_poly.entity_id
_entity_poly.type
_entity_poly.pdbx_seq_one_letter_code
_entity_poly.pdbx_strand_id
1 'polypeptide(L)'
;MKLNSRIQRLQNAQTTIITYAVEVLPSEINLQTQNAIINYFGARGCQGWWKQATLGFEVGGVVSSQCVSNKDSNLPNSIQATADEVPPKPTQCDDGQTDFKVYSKGFKYGEIKDATTAELKYLLTRVGPVSGQIEYYRDTERITYERGIFIGWEGNEWIIAKQYIDQSGTYHVTSYSEQRIPIVHPEGGTSSKTTGSVFYYDCRNPAADTPSIVCPCPTDLYSLAADPRIGTICQADCSKKQIDTPEDICPCPDKKDKVAWGADPRTADKTGICSAEPIRVVLSVVAAVLAIPFLVILF
;
A
#
# COMPACT_ATOMS: atom_id res chain seq x y z
N MET A 1 26.76 -7.02 -7.62
CA MET A 1 25.59 -7.67 -6.98
C MET A 1 24.86 -8.44 -8.08
N LYS A 2 25.13 -9.75 -8.22
CA LYS A 2 24.48 -10.60 -9.23
C LYS A 2 23.07 -10.91 -8.71
N LEU A 3 22.05 -10.21 -9.22
CA LEU A 3 20.65 -10.62 -9.07
C LEU A 3 20.45 -11.90 -9.90
N ASN A 4 20.85 -13.01 -9.29
CA ASN A 4 20.67 -14.34 -9.84
C ASN A 4 19.32 -14.87 -9.33
N SER A 5 18.23 -14.24 -9.76
CA SER A 5 16.89 -14.77 -9.59
C SER A 5 16.33 -15.08 -10.97
N ARG A 6 16.48 -16.35 -11.33
CA ARG A 6 15.65 -17.09 -12.28
C ARG A 6 14.27 -16.44 -12.49
N ILE A 7 14.13 -15.66 -13.55
CA ILE A 7 12.87 -15.49 -14.28
C ILE A 7 12.70 -16.74 -15.15
N GLN A 8 12.69 -17.92 -14.50
CA GLN A 8 12.37 -19.18 -15.17
C GLN A 8 10.87 -19.41 -15.00
N ARG A 9 10.13 -19.17 -16.09
CA ARG A 9 8.74 -19.56 -16.32
C ARG A 9 7.68 -18.76 -15.54
N LEU A 10 7.38 -17.55 -16.03
CA LEU A 10 6.02 -16.97 -15.98
C LEU A 10 5.06 -17.65 -16.97
N GLN A 11 5.22 -18.95 -17.26
CA GLN A 11 4.22 -19.74 -18.00
C GLN A 11 3.13 -20.29 -17.06
N ASN A 12 3.34 -20.22 -15.75
CA ASN A 12 2.31 -20.42 -14.72
C ASN A 12 1.99 -19.08 -14.04
N ALA A 13 1.87 -17.99 -14.81
CA ALA A 13 1.50 -16.70 -14.26
C ALA A 13 0.17 -16.88 -13.51
N GLN A 14 0.21 -16.72 -12.18
CA GLN A 14 -0.99 -16.57 -11.38
C GLN A 14 -1.70 -15.34 -11.92
N THR A 15 -2.69 -15.54 -12.79
CA THR A 15 -3.54 -14.46 -13.28
C THR A 15 -4.17 -13.82 -12.06
N THR A 16 -3.93 -12.54 -11.85
CA THR A 16 -4.57 -11.80 -10.76
C THR A 16 -6.08 -11.91 -10.92
N ILE A 17 -6.76 -12.40 -9.90
CA ILE A 17 -8.18 -12.66 -9.97
C ILE A 17 -8.94 -11.34 -9.79
N ILE A 18 -9.63 -10.93 -10.84
CA ILE A 18 -10.47 -9.73 -10.82
C ILE A 18 -11.71 -9.99 -9.96
N THR A 19 -12.30 -11.19 -10.00
CA THR A 19 -13.49 -11.56 -9.20
C THR A 19 -13.27 -11.36 -7.70
N TYR A 20 -12.20 -11.94 -7.13
CA TYR A 20 -11.85 -11.77 -5.71
C TYR A 20 -11.72 -10.29 -5.31
N ALA A 21 -11.10 -9.48 -6.17
CA ALA A 21 -10.93 -8.05 -5.92
C ALA A 21 -12.27 -7.31 -5.86
N VAL A 22 -13.27 -7.73 -6.63
CA VAL A 22 -14.62 -7.16 -6.54
C VAL A 22 -15.35 -7.66 -5.28
N GLU A 23 -15.24 -8.95 -4.97
CA GLU A 23 -15.93 -9.63 -3.86
C GLU A 23 -15.47 -9.17 -2.48
N VAL A 24 -14.21 -8.73 -2.35
CA VAL A 24 -13.66 -8.25 -1.07
C VAL A 24 -14.08 -6.82 -0.72
N LEU A 25 -14.65 -6.07 -1.66
CA LEU A 25 -15.10 -4.71 -1.41
C LEU A 25 -16.33 -4.71 -0.48
N PRO A 26 -16.40 -3.78 0.50
CA PRO A 26 -17.62 -3.54 1.27
C PRO A 26 -18.82 -3.33 0.35
N SER A 27 -20.04 -3.75 0.74
CA SER A 27 -21.25 -3.61 -0.09
C SER A 27 -21.52 -2.16 -0.52
N GLU A 28 -21.18 -1.19 0.33
CA GLU A 28 -21.31 0.24 0.08
C GLU A 28 -19.96 0.93 0.19
N ILE A 29 -19.63 1.72 -0.84
CA ILE A 29 -18.44 2.57 -0.84
C ILE A 29 -18.91 3.93 -1.30
N ASN A 30 -18.80 4.91 -0.42
CA ASN A 30 -19.34 6.24 -0.66
C ASN A 30 -18.21 7.27 -0.73
N LEU A 31 -18.29 8.16 -1.71
CA LEU A 31 -17.45 9.34 -1.78
C LEU A 31 -18.17 10.49 -1.09
N GLN A 32 -17.58 10.97 -0.01
CA GLN A 32 -18.03 12.19 0.65
C GLN A 32 -17.40 13.40 -0.06
N THR A 33 -18.26 14.22 -0.65
CA THR A 33 -17.90 15.54 -1.18
C THR A 33 -18.42 16.61 -0.23
N GLN A 34 -18.07 17.88 -0.46
CA GLN A 34 -18.58 18.98 0.37
C GLN A 34 -20.11 19.07 0.39
N ASN A 35 -20.78 18.59 -0.67
CA ASN A 35 -22.22 18.82 -0.87
C ASN A 35 -23.06 17.54 -0.94
N ALA A 36 -22.44 16.36 -1.00
CA ALA A 36 -23.16 15.10 -1.18
C ALA A 36 -22.32 13.88 -0.77
N ILE A 37 -23.03 12.82 -0.40
CA ILE A 37 -22.51 11.46 -0.32
C ILE A 37 -22.99 10.74 -1.58
N ILE A 38 -22.07 10.33 -2.44
CA ILE A 38 -22.40 9.61 -3.67
C ILE A 38 -21.80 8.21 -3.63
N ASN A 39 -22.52 7.22 -4.17
CA ASN A 39 -21.95 5.88 -4.33
C ASN A 39 -20.77 5.96 -5.30
N TYR A 40 -19.60 5.49 -4.84
CA TYR A 40 -18.35 5.58 -5.58
C TYR A 40 -18.34 4.67 -6.82
N PHE A 41 -19.06 3.55 -6.77
CA PHE A 41 -19.20 2.62 -7.88
C PHE A 41 -20.66 2.56 -8.33
N GLY A 42 -20.98 3.25 -9.43
CA GLY A 42 -22.32 3.22 -10.01
C GLY A 42 -22.76 1.84 -10.50
N ALA A 43 -21.82 0.95 -10.85
CA ALA A 43 -22.05 -0.46 -11.16
C ALA A 43 -20.91 -1.31 -10.58
N ARG A 44 -21.23 -2.53 -10.14
CA ARG A 44 -20.28 -3.55 -9.67
C ARG A 44 -20.28 -4.77 -10.57
N GLY A 45 -19.23 -5.57 -10.49
CA GLY A 45 -19.07 -6.77 -11.30
C GLY A 45 -18.53 -6.47 -12.69
N CYS A 46 -19.00 -7.17 -13.71
CA CYS A 46 -18.39 -7.12 -15.05
C CYS A 46 -18.58 -5.80 -15.81
N GLN A 47 -19.60 -5.00 -15.45
CA GLN A 47 -19.81 -3.64 -15.99
C GLN A 47 -19.27 -2.54 -15.06
N GLY A 48 -18.62 -2.92 -13.96
CA GLY A 48 -17.99 -1.98 -13.04
C GLY A 48 -16.71 -1.36 -13.62
N TRP A 49 -16.30 -0.24 -13.04
CA TRP A 49 -15.07 0.44 -13.44
C TRP A 49 -13.85 -0.32 -12.92
N TRP A 50 -12.75 -0.35 -13.67
CA TRP A 50 -11.50 -1.03 -13.27
C TRP A 50 -10.98 -0.62 -11.87
N LYS A 51 -11.32 0.59 -11.41
CA LYS A 51 -11.02 1.09 -10.06
C LYS A 51 -11.55 0.19 -8.94
N GLN A 52 -12.61 -0.60 -9.19
CA GLN A 52 -13.11 -1.58 -8.23
C GLN A 52 -12.05 -2.66 -7.95
N ALA A 53 -11.36 -3.14 -8.99
CA ALA A 53 -10.33 -4.16 -8.83
C ALA A 53 -9.13 -3.58 -8.10
N THR A 54 -8.71 -2.36 -8.47
CA THR A 54 -7.60 -1.66 -7.79
C THR A 54 -7.86 -1.49 -6.30
N LEU A 55 -9.02 -0.94 -5.93
CA LEU A 55 -9.40 -0.77 -4.52
C LEU A 55 -9.55 -2.12 -3.81
N GLY A 56 -10.07 -3.12 -4.53
CA GLY A 56 -10.15 -4.50 -4.08
C GLY A 56 -8.80 -5.08 -3.70
N PHE A 57 -7.79 -4.87 -4.54
CA PHE A 57 -6.42 -5.29 -4.24
C PHE A 57 -5.83 -4.55 -3.05
N GLU A 58 -6.10 -3.26 -2.89
CA GLU A 58 -5.60 -2.52 -1.71
C GLU A 58 -6.19 -3.05 -0.40
N VAL A 59 -7.50 -3.29 -0.38
CA VAL A 59 -8.25 -3.69 0.82
C VAL A 59 -8.09 -5.17 1.12
N GLY A 60 -8.21 -5.99 0.09
CA GLY A 60 -8.27 -7.45 0.18
C GLY A 60 -6.98 -8.17 -0.17
N GLY A 61 -6.01 -7.50 -0.78
CA GLY A 61 -4.85 -8.15 -1.38
C GLY A 61 -5.20 -8.92 -2.66
N VAL A 62 -4.30 -9.82 -3.04
CA VAL A 62 -4.37 -10.67 -4.23
C VAL A 62 -4.39 -12.13 -3.80
N VAL A 63 -5.24 -12.93 -4.43
CA VAL A 63 -5.29 -14.39 -4.28
C VAL A 63 -4.87 -15.03 -5.60
N SER A 64 -4.28 -16.21 -5.54
CA SER A 64 -3.87 -16.98 -6.72
C SER A 64 -5.10 -17.49 -7.49
N SER A 65 -5.10 -17.36 -8.83
CA SER A 65 -6.15 -17.93 -9.71
C SER A 65 -6.30 -19.45 -9.61
N GLN A 66 -5.33 -20.15 -9.03
CA GLN A 66 -5.44 -21.57 -8.72
C GLN A 66 -6.33 -21.83 -7.50
N CYS A 67 -6.49 -20.84 -6.61
CA CYS A 67 -7.29 -20.92 -5.40
C CYS A 67 -8.72 -20.43 -5.64
N VAL A 68 -8.90 -19.25 -6.23
CA VAL A 68 -10.23 -18.70 -6.55
C VAL A 68 -10.35 -18.50 -8.05
N SER A 69 -11.37 -19.09 -8.68
CA SER A 69 -11.53 -19.01 -10.13
C SER A 69 -12.05 -17.64 -10.59
N ASN A 70 -11.51 -17.15 -11.70
CA ASN A 70 -11.94 -15.89 -12.32
C ASN A 70 -13.18 -16.11 -13.22
N LYS A 71 -14.22 -16.75 -12.68
CA LYS A 71 -15.48 -17.03 -13.39
C LYS A 71 -16.36 -15.78 -13.39
N ASP A 72 -16.52 -15.17 -14.56
CA ASP A 72 -17.34 -13.98 -14.74
C ASP A 72 -18.85 -14.24 -14.53
N SER A 73 -19.30 -15.48 -14.75
CA SER A 73 -20.68 -15.92 -14.45
C SER A 73 -21.10 -15.67 -13.00
N ASN A 74 -20.13 -15.60 -12.07
CA ASN A 74 -20.40 -15.37 -10.66
C ASN A 74 -20.57 -13.89 -10.32
N LEU A 75 -20.20 -12.98 -11.23
CA LEU A 75 -20.35 -11.55 -11.01
C LEU A 75 -21.63 -11.02 -11.67
N PRO A 76 -22.29 -10.03 -11.04
CA PRO A 76 -23.43 -9.37 -11.67
C PRO A 76 -23.00 -8.64 -12.94
N ASN A 77 -23.98 -8.47 -13.84
CA ASN A 77 -23.83 -7.78 -15.12
C ASN A 77 -22.86 -8.44 -16.12
N SER A 78 -22.48 -9.72 -15.93
CA SER A 78 -21.93 -10.55 -17.01
C SER A 78 -23.07 -11.00 -17.96
N ILE A 79 -22.73 -11.24 -19.23
CA ILE A 79 -23.65 -11.86 -20.21
C ILE A 79 -24.06 -13.27 -19.73
N GLN A 80 -23.21 -13.93 -18.95
CA GLN A 80 -23.42 -15.26 -18.39
C GLN A 80 -23.73 -15.21 -16.88
N ALA A 81 -24.07 -14.03 -16.35
CA ALA A 81 -24.29 -13.86 -14.92
C ALA A 81 -25.41 -14.78 -14.42
N THR A 82 -25.09 -15.55 -13.38
CA THR A 82 -26.07 -16.33 -12.61
C THR A 82 -26.43 -15.64 -11.30
N ALA A 83 -25.80 -14.51 -11.00
CA ALA A 83 -25.96 -13.77 -9.75
C ALA A 83 -26.37 -12.32 -10.03
N ASP A 84 -27.37 -11.83 -9.30
CA ASP A 84 -27.82 -10.43 -9.35
C ASP A 84 -26.98 -9.52 -8.43
N GLU A 85 -26.27 -10.13 -7.46
CA GLU A 85 -25.43 -9.44 -6.48
C GLU A 85 -24.00 -9.98 -6.51
N VAL A 86 -23.05 -9.20 -6.00
CA VAL A 86 -21.66 -9.64 -5.85
C VAL A 86 -21.61 -10.76 -4.80
N PRO A 87 -20.99 -11.91 -5.09
CA PRO A 87 -20.85 -13.00 -4.12
C PRO A 87 -20.15 -12.55 -2.83
N PRO A 88 -20.39 -13.24 -1.70
CA PRO A 88 -19.65 -12.98 -0.49
C PRO A 88 -18.15 -13.26 -0.70
N LYS A 89 -17.30 -12.48 -0.03
CA LYS A 89 -15.85 -12.64 -0.02
C LYS A 89 -15.46 -14.11 0.24
N PRO A 90 -14.71 -14.77 -0.66
CA PRO A 90 -14.21 -16.10 -0.45
C PRO A 90 -13.29 -16.18 0.78
N THR A 91 -13.46 -17.25 1.56
CA THR A 91 -12.64 -17.57 2.75
C THR A 91 -11.87 -18.89 2.60
N GLN A 92 -12.11 -19.62 1.51
CA GLN A 92 -11.48 -20.90 1.17
C GLN A 92 -11.27 -20.98 -0.35
N CYS A 93 -10.32 -21.80 -0.78
CA CYS A 93 -10.12 -22.06 -2.20
C CYS A 93 -11.28 -22.91 -2.77
N ASP A 94 -11.52 -22.80 -4.08
CA ASP A 94 -12.57 -23.50 -4.80
C ASP A 94 -12.43 -25.03 -4.72
N ASP A 95 -11.21 -25.53 -4.48
CA ASP A 95 -10.93 -26.96 -4.31
C ASP A 95 -11.21 -27.48 -2.87
N GLY A 96 -11.44 -26.59 -1.92
CA GLY A 96 -11.63 -26.90 -0.50
C GLY A 96 -10.43 -27.55 0.21
N GLN A 97 -9.27 -27.65 -0.45
CA GLN A 97 -8.08 -28.34 0.04
C GLN A 97 -6.87 -27.42 0.17
N THR A 98 -6.71 -26.49 -0.77
CA THR A 98 -5.58 -25.57 -0.76
C THR A 98 -5.78 -24.50 0.31
N ASP A 99 -4.72 -24.19 1.05
CA ASP A 99 -4.71 -23.09 2.01
C ASP A 99 -5.05 -21.78 1.33
N PHE A 100 -6.05 -21.07 1.88
CA PHE A 100 -6.40 -19.75 1.40
C PHE A 100 -5.31 -18.72 1.77
N LYS A 101 -4.53 -18.31 0.77
CA LYS A 101 -3.42 -17.37 0.96
C LYS A 101 -3.68 -16.05 0.23
N VAL A 102 -3.62 -14.98 1.00
CA VAL A 102 -3.71 -13.60 0.52
C VAL A 102 -2.31 -13.00 0.45
N TYR A 103 -1.97 -12.43 -0.69
CA TYR A 103 -0.71 -11.75 -0.96
C TYR A 103 -0.97 -10.25 -1.11
N SER A 104 0.06 -9.44 -0.93
CA SER A 104 0.01 -8.01 -1.26
C SER A 104 -1.12 -7.21 -0.59
N LYS A 105 -1.66 -7.70 0.53
CA LYS A 105 -2.63 -6.96 1.33
C LYS A 105 -1.96 -5.69 1.86
N GLY A 106 -2.64 -4.55 1.76
CA GLY A 106 -2.12 -3.26 2.20
C GLY A 106 -1.21 -2.54 1.19
N PHE A 107 -0.94 -3.14 0.02
CA PHE A 107 -0.35 -2.38 -1.08
C PHE A 107 -1.28 -1.24 -1.50
N LYS A 108 -0.66 -0.16 -1.99
CA LYS A 108 -1.28 1.04 -2.51
C LYS A 108 -1.00 1.16 -3.99
N TYR A 109 -1.99 1.66 -4.72
CA TYR A 109 -1.86 2.02 -6.11
C TYR A 109 -1.44 3.48 -6.22
N GLY A 110 -0.39 3.73 -7.00
CA GLY A 110 0.08 5.06 -7.35
C GLY A 110 0.07 5.26 -8.86
N GLU A 111 -0.31 6.46 -9.30
CA GLU A 111 -0.15 6.89 -10.68
C GLU A 111 1.11 7.73 -10.82
N ILE A 112 1.84 7.49 -11.90
CA ILE A 112 3.03 8.22 -12.29
C ILE A 112 2.70 8.96 -13.57
N LYS A 113 2.96 10.27 -13.61
CA LYS A 113 2.71 11.10 -14.77
C LYS A 113 3.99 11.85 -15.15
N ASP A 114 4.40 11.70 -16.40
CA ASP A 114 5.47 12.47 -17.03
C ASP A 114 6.81 12.45 -16.28
N ALA A 115 7.10 11.36 -15.56
CA ALA A 115 8.31 11.23 -14.75
C ALA A 115 9.56 11.24 -15.62
N THR A 116 10.52 12.10 -15.27
CA THR A 116 11.84 12.15 -15.88
C THR A 116 12.63 10.87 -15.60
N THR A 117 13.72 10.66 -16.35
CA THR A 117 14.66 9.55 -16.10
C THR A 117 15.15 9.49 -14.65
N ALA A 118 15.46 10.64 -14.05
CA ALA A 118 15.94 10.70 -12.68
C ALA A 118 14.85 10.29 -11.68
N GLU A 119 13.63 10.79 -11.87
CA GLU A 119 12.47 10.45 -11.05
C GLU A 119 12.09 8.97 -11.18
N LEU A 120 12.11 8.41 -12.40
CA LEU A 120 11.83 6.98 -12.59
C LEU A 120 12.87 6.11 -11.90
N LYS A 121 14.16 6.45 -11.99
CA LYS A 121 15.21 5.74 -11.23
C LYS A 121 14.95 5.78 -9.74
N TYR A 122 14.59 6.96 -9.22
CA TYR A 122 14.23 7.10 -7.80
C TYR A 122 13.04 6.22 -7.43
N LEU A 123 11.96 6.25 -8.21
CA LEU A 123 10.77 5.42 -8.00
C LEU A 123 11.14 3.93 -7.99
N LEU A 124 11.87 3.43 -8.99
CA LEU A 124 12.27 2.03 -9.06
C LEU A 124 13.04 1.56 -7.82
N THR A 125 13.86 2.42 -7.20
CA THR A 125 14.59 2.08 -5.95
C THR A 125 13.74 2.10 -4.69
N ARG A 126 12.59 2.79 -4.72
CA ARG A 126 11.75 3.01 -3.53
C ARG A 126 10.52 2.12 -3.52
N VAL A 127 9.86 2.02 -4.67
CA VAL A 127 8.55 1.39 -4.82
C VAL A 127 8.60 0.14 -5.69
N GLY A 128 9.76 -0.18 -6.28
CA GLY A 128 9.95 -1.37 -7.10
C GLY A 128 9.45 -1.18 -8.53
N PRO A 129 9.04 -2.27 -9.23
CA PRO A 129 8.72 -2.21 -10.64
C PRO A 129 7.55 -1.26 -10.96
N VAL A 130 7.68 -0.54 -12.09
CA VAL A 130 6.67 0.41 -12.58
C VAL A 130 6.04 -0.15 -13.84
N SER A 131 4.72 -0.28 -13.88
CA SER A 131 3.99 -0.70 -15.08
C SER A 131 3.56 0.53 -15.86
N GLY A 132 3.97 0.70 -17.11
CA GLY A 132 3.60 1.90 -17.84
C GLY A 132 4.17 1.97 -19.25
N GLN A 133 4.32 3.20 -19.72
CA GLN A 133 4.98 3.48 -20.99
C GLN A 133 6.01 4.60 -20.82
N ILE A 134 7.12 4.46 -21.54
CA ILE A 134 8.11 5.51 -21.72
C ILE A 134 7.87 6.14 -23.09
N GLU A 135 7.73 7.46 -23.11
CA GLU A 135 7.61 8.26 -24.33
C GLU A 135 8.94 8.96 -24.59
N TYR A 136 9.42 8.86 -25.82
CA TYR A 136 10.68 9.48 -26.26
C TYR A 136 10.39 10.74 -27.05
N TYR A 137 11.20 11.77 -26.80
CA TYR A 137 11.02 13.10 -27.35
C TYR A 137 12.27 13.57 -28.09
N ARG A 138 12.07 14.28 -29.21
CA ARG A 138 13.07 15.16 -29.83
C ARG A 138 12.63 16.59 -29.54
N ASP A 139 13.36 17.24 -28.67
CA ASP A 139 12.98 18.52 -28.06
C ASP A 139 11.61 18.44 -27.38
N THR A 140 10.56 18.93 -28.04
CA THR A 140 9.17 18.90 -27.56
C THR A 140 8.28 17.93 -28.33
N GLU A 141 8.77 17.34 -29.42
CA GLU A 141 8.00 16.44 -30.27
C GLU A 141 8.15 14.99 -29.82
N ARG A 142 7.03 14.30 -29.59
CA ARG A 142 7.03 12.88 -29.26
C ARG A 142 7.33 12.06 -30.51
N ILE A 143 8.41 11.28 -30.47
CA ILE A 143 8.87 10.44 -31.59
C ILE A 143 8.20 9.07 -31.56
N THR A 144 8.30 8.39 -30.42
CA THR A 144 7.80 7.02 -30.23
C THR A 144 7.59 6.74 -28.75
N TYR A 145 7.06 5.57 -28.43
CA TYR A 145 6.90 5.11 -27.06
C TYR A 145 7.10 3.59 -26.97
N GLU A 146 7.48 3.14 -25.79
CA GLU A 146 7.60 1.73 -25.45
C GLU A 146 6.75 1.44 -24.22
N ARG A 147 6.06 0.30 -24.21
CA ARG A 147 5.17 -0.10 -23.12
C ARG A 147 5.68 -1.38 -22.46
N GLY A 148 5.62 -1.42 -21.13
CA GLY A 148 6.07 -2.58 -20.38
C GLY A 148 6.12 -2.33 -18.88
N ILE A 149 6.78 -3.24 -18.19
CA ILE A 149 7.08 -3.12 -16.76
C ILE A 149 8.56 -2.76 -16.63
N PHE A 150 8.86 -1.58 -16.13
CA PHE A 150 10.21 -1.13 -15.82
C PHE A 150 10.67 -1.81 -14.54
N ILE A 151 11.76 -2.57 -14.61
CA ILE A 151 12.28 -3.38 -13.49
C ILE A 151 13.53 -2.73 -12.91
N GLY A 152 14.35 -2.11 -13.77
CA GLY A 152 15.61 -1.50 -13.37
C GLY A 152 16.32 -0.84 -14.55
N TRP A 153 17.60 -0.54 -14.38
CA TRP A 153 18.44 0.01 -15.43
C TRP A 153 19.88 -0.46 -15.23
N GLU A 154 20.66 -0.47 -16.31
CA GLU A 154 22.09 -0.71 -16.29
C GLU A 154 22.76 0.20 -17.31
N GLY A 155 23.73 1.00 -16.86
CA GLY A 155 24.32 2.04 -17.70
C GLY A 155 23.26 2.99 -18.27
N ASN A 156 23.17 3.03 -19.60
CA ASN A 156 22.26 3.89 -20.37
C ASN A 156 21.03 3.15 -20.92
N GLU A 157 20.70 1.98 -20.36
CA GLU A 157 19.57 1.17 -20.79
C GLU A 157 18.62 0.89 -19.62
N TRP A 158 17.32 0.91 -19.91
CA TRP A 158 16.29 0.35 -19.05
C TRP A 158 16.21 -1.15 -19.24
N ILE A 159 16.00 -1.88 -18.13
CA ILE A 159 15.61 -3.28 -18.12
C ILE A 159 14.10 -3.30 -17.97
N ILE A 160 13.39 -3.76 -19.01
CA ILE A 160 11.94 -3.78 -19.06
C ILE A 160 11.42 -5.18 -19.36
N ALA A 161 10.27 -5.55 -18.79
CA ALA A 161 9.42 -6.59 -19.36
C ALA A 161 8.54 -5.92 -20.43
N LYS A 162 8.97 -5.96 -21.69
CA LYS A 162 8.28 -5.33 -22.82
C LYS A 162 6.97 -6.04 -23.10
N GLN A 163 5.91 -5.26 -23.30
CA GLN A 163 4.58 -5.78 -23.58
C GLN A 163 4.43 -6.11 -25.08
N TYR A 164 3.87 -7.29 -25.37
CA TYR A 164 3.44 -7.70 -26.70
C TYR A 164 1.95 -8.03 -26.64
N ILE A 165 1.19 -7.52 -27.60
CA ILE A 165 -0.24 -7.77 -27.72
C ILE A 165 -0.46 -8.56 -28.99
N ASP A 166 -0.84 -9.82 -28.84
CA ASP A 166 -1.32 -10.64 -29.94
C ASP A 166 -2.82 -10.39 -30.14
N GLN A 167 -3.18 -9.99 -31.35
CA GLN A 167 -4.54 -9.67 -31.76
C GLN A 167 -5.14 -10.69 -32.74
N SER A 168 -4.45 -11.81 -33.00
CA SER A 168 -4.92 -12.80 -33.98
C SER A 168 -6.14 -13.62 -33.52
N GLY A 169 -6.43 -13.63 -32.21
CA GLY A 169 -7.54 -14.37 -31.62
C GLY A 169 -8.76 -13.52 -31.28
N THR A 170 -9.83 -14.16 -30.81
CA THR A 170 -11.04 -13.50 -30.28
C THR A 170 -10.75 -12.64 -29.05
N TYR A 171 -9.67 -12.95 -28.34
CA TYR A 171 -9.21 -12.23 -27.15
C TYR A 171 -7.77 -11.76 -27.37
N HIS A 172 -7.47 -10.55 -26.89
CA HIS A 172 -6.11 -10.04 -26.89
C HIS A 172 -5.26 -10.81 -25.89
N VAL A 173 -4.18 -11.44 -26.36
CA VAL A 173 -3.22 -12.09 -25.49
C VAL A 173 -2.08 -11.12 -25.24
N THR A 174 -1.92 -10.73 -23.98
CA THR A 174 -0.79 -9.90 -23.57
C THR A 174 0.32 -10.81 -23.05
N SER A 175 1.51 -10.70 -23.63
CA SER A 175 2.71 -11.38 -23.15
C SER A 175 3.82 -10.38 -22.84
N TYR A 176 4.78 -10.81 -22.03
CA TYR A 176 5.90 -9.98 -21.59
C TYR A 176 7.21 -10.71 -21.84
N SER A 177 8.19 -9.99 -22.37
CA SER A 177 9.56 -10.50 -22.51
C SER A 177 10.56 -9.51 -21.94
N GLU A 178 11.55 -10.00 -21.21
CA GLU A 178 12.64 -9.15 -20.72
C GLU A 178 13.44 -8.61 -21.90
N GLN A 179 13.60 -7.29 -21.94
CA GLN A 179 14.36 -6.57 -22.95
C GLN A 179 15.15 -5.43 -22.31
N ARG A 180 16.16 -4.97 -23.05
CA ARG A 180 16.88 -3.73 -22.78
C ARG A 180 16.48 -2.71 -23.81
N ILE A 181 16.11 -1.52 -23.36
CA ILE A 181 15.79 -0.39 -24.23
C ILE A 181 16.61 0.83 -23.80
N PRO A 182 17.00 1.71 -24.72
CA PRO A 182 17.83 2.84 -24.37
C PRO A 182 17.04 3.88 -23.55
N ILE A 183 17.73 4.59 -22.65
CA ILE A 183 17.11 5.67 -21.85
C ILE A 183 16.70 6.85 -22.74
N VAL A 184 17.47 7.13 -23.80
CA VAL A 184 17.17 8.13 -24.81
C VAL A 184 17.13 7.44 -26.16
N HIS A 185 16.14 7.77 -27.00
CA HIS A 185 15.96 7.09 -28.28
C HIS A 185 17.19 7.33 -29.20
N PRO A 186 17.73 6.28 -29.85
CA PRO A 186 18.97 6.39 -30.61
C PRO A 186 18.83 7.23 -31.87
N GLU A 187 17.61 7.35 -32.42
CA GLU A 187 17.32 8.16 -33.61
C GLU A 187 17.11 9.64 -33.26
N GLY A 188 18.06 10.22 -32.52
CA GLY A 188 18.05 11.64 -32.17
C GLY A 188 17.00 12.02 -31.13
N GLY A 189 16.69 11.14 -30.18
CA GLY A 189 15.96 11.52 -28.98
C GLY A 189 16.81 12.47 -28.12
N THR A 190 16.17 13.44 -27.47
CA THR A 190 16.82 14.36 -26.53
C THR A 190 16.34 14.12 -25.09
N SER A 191 15.15 13.54 -24.90
CA SER A 191 14.62 13.21 -23.58
C SER A 191 13.61 12.06 -23.62
N SER A 192 13.24 11.58 -22.44
CA SER A 192 12.19 10.59 -22.24
C SER A 192 11.37 10.89 -21.00
N LYS A 193 10.07 10.61 -21.04
CA LYS A 193 9.16 10.74 -19.89
C LYS A 193 8.37 9.45 -19.71
N THR A 194 8.10 9.09 -18.46
CA THR A 194 7.40 7.86 -18.13
C THR A 194 6.08 8.16 -17.45
N THR A 195 5.02 7.53 -17.95
CA THR A 195 3.68 7.58 -17.37
C THR A 195 3.22 6.15 -17.13
N GLY A 196 2.62 5.89 -15.98
CA GLY A 196 2.27 4.53 -15.60
C GLY A 196 1.68 4.44 -14.20
N SER A 197 1.79 3.26 -13.63
CA SER A 197 1.32 2.95 -12.29
C SER A 197 2.32 2.09 -11.53
N VAL A 198 2.21 2.16 -10.21
CA VAL A 198 3.03 1.38 -9.30
C VAL A 198 2.17 0.83 -8.18
N PHE A 199 2.51 -0.37 -7.72
CA PHE A 199 1.98 -0.96 -6.51
C PHE A 199 3.08 -0.90 -5.45
N TYR A 200 2.84 -0.22 -4.34
CA TYR A 200 3.83 -0.02 -3.29
C TYR A 200 3.24 -0.18 -1.90
N TYR A 201 4.06 -0.48 -0.91
CA TYR A 201 3.64 -0.37 0.49
C TYR A 201 3.81 1.06 0.99
N ASP A 202 2.75 1.63 1.57
CA ASP A 202 2.86 2.92 2.23
C ASP A 202 3.46 2.76 3.64
N CYS A 203 4.79 2.76 3.71
CA CYS A 203 5.51 2.64 4.98
C CYS A 203 5.38 3.87 5.88
N ARG A 204 4.66 4.94 5.47
CA ARG A 204 4.30 6.04 6.39
C ARG A 204 3.20 5.62 7.38
N ASN A 205 2.37 4.64 6.99
CA ASN A 205 1.27 4.13 7.81
C ASN A 205 1.19 2.60 7.65
N PRO A 206 2.20 1.84 8.14
CA PRO A 206 2.20 0.39 8.00
C PRO A 206 1.03 -0.23 8.78
N ALA A 207 0.46 -1.33 8.31
CA ALA A 207 -0.48 -2.11 9.10
C ALA A 207 0.26 -2.92 10.19
N ALA A 208 -0.43 -3.28 11.28
CA ALA A 208 0.16 -4.02 12.40
C ALA A 208 0.78 -5.38 12.01
N ASP A 209 0.35 -5.96 10.88
CA ASP A 209 0.85 -7.20 10.29
C ASP A 209 1.89 -7.00 9.17
N THR A 210 2.30 -5.75 8.88
CA THR A 210 3.24 -5.46 7.78
C THR A 210 4.68 -5.90 8.13
N PRO A 211 5.29 -6.83 7.37
CA PRO A 211 6.62 -7.35 7.68
C PRO A 211 7.73 -6.28 7.68
N SER A 212 8.72 -6.42 8.57
CA SER A 212 9.85 -5.48 8.67
C SER A 212 10.80 -5.52 7.45
N ILE A 213 10.83 -6.63 6.71
CA ILE A 213 11.57 -6.73 5.44
C ILE A 213 10.95 -5.86 4.34
N VAL A 214 9.65 -5.59 4.42
CA VAL A 214 8.90 -4.77 3.47
C VAL A 214 8.99 -3.31 3.86
N CYS A 215 8.60 -3.00 5.10
CA CYS A 215 8.72 -1.68 5.69
C CYS A 215 9.67 -1.77 6.88
N PRO A 216 10.92 -1.31 6.76
CA PRO A 216 11.86 -1.31 7.88
C PRO A 216 11.25 -0.63 9.10
N CYS A 217 11.53 -1.17 10.28
CA CYS A 217 11.11 -0.54 11.53
C CYS A 217 11.84 0.80 11.69
N PRO A 218 11.17 1.85 12.18
CA PRO A 218 11.82 3.10 12.50
C PRO A 218 12.97 2.89 13.48
N THR A 219 14.04 3.68 13.30
CA THR A 219 15.22 3.60 14.18
C THR A 219 15.20 4.65 15.27
N ASP A 220 14.47 5.74 15.06
CA ASP A 220 14.18 6.73 16.09
C ASP A 220 13.00 6.26 16.95
N LEU A 221 13.12 6.47 18.26
CA LEU A 221 12.16 5.94 19.23
C LEU A 221 10.81 6.65 19.16
N TYR A 222 10.76 7.89 18.67
CA TYR A 222 9.51 8.64 18.53
C TYR A 222 8.65 8.09 17.38
N SER A 223 9.22 7.87 16.20
CA SER A 223 8.48 7.26 15.08
C SER A 223 8.17 5.79 15.36
N LEU A 224 9.04 5.10 16.11
CA LEU A 224 8.78 3.74 16.55
C LEU A 224 7.59 3.67 17.53
N ALA A 225 7.42 4.68 18.40
CA ALA A 225 6.27 4.81 19.29
C ALA A 225 4.93 4.81 18.54
N ALA A 226 4.91 5.55 17.43
CA ALA A 226 3.73 5.71 16.58
C ALA A 226 3.54 4.54 15.60
N ASP A 227 4.52 3.64 15.48
CA ASP A 227 4.44 2.50 14.59
C ASP A 227 3.50 1.44 15.20
N PRO A 228 2.39 1.07 14.55
CA PRO A 228 1.41 0.11 15.08
C PRO A 228 1.97 -1.32 15.20
N ARG A 229 3.20 -1.56 14.75
CA ARG A 229 3.90 -2.84 14.83
C ARG A 229 4.83 -2.94 16.03
N ILE A 230 4.91 -1.90 16.87
CA ILE A 230 5.71 -1.93 18.10
C ILE A 230 5.25 -3.07 19.03
N GLY A 231 6.21 -3.80 19.60
CA GLY A 231 5.95 -4.93 20.50
C GLY A 231 5.61 -6.25 19.80
N THR A 232 5.42 -6.26 18.48
CA THR A 232 5.19 -7.48 17.69
C THR A 232 6.31 -7.70 16.67
N ILE A 233 6.26 -6.99 15.53
CA ILE A 233 7.22 -7.09 14.44
C ILE A 233 8.40 -6.14 14.68
N CYS A 234 8.13 -4.96 15.23
CA CYS A 234 9.14 -3.97 15.57
C CYS A 234 9.43 -4.01 17.07
N GLN A 235 10.71 -4.03 17.43
CA GLN A 235 11.15 -4.03 18.82
C GLN A 235 11.92 -2.75 19.12
N ALA A 236 11.65 -2.16 20.28
CA ALA A 236 12.41 -1.01 20.77
C ALA A 236 13.78 -1.45 21.27
N ASP A 237 14.81 -0.77 20.78
CA ASP A 237 16.15 -0.87 21.35
C ASP A 237 16.29 0.13 22.51
N CYS A 238 15.92 -0.31 23.71
CA CYS A 238 15.99 0.51 24.92
C CYS A 238 17.42 0.82 25.39
N SER A 239 18.46 0.33 24.70
CA SER A 239 19.83 0.75 24.94
C SER A 239 20.12 2.15 24.38
N LYS A 240 19.31 2.65 23.44
CA LYS A 240 19.48 3.96 22.76
C LYS A 240 18.45 5.01 23.18
N LYS A 241 17.83 4.82 24.34
CA LYS A 241 16.86 5.74 24.92
C LYS A 241 17.43 7.16 25.10
N GLN A 242 16.60 8.16 24.84
CA GLN A 242 16.84 9.58 25.06
C GLN A 242 15.97 10.08 26.22
N ILE A 243 16.21 11.31 26.70
CA ILE A 243 15.54 11.87 27.89
C ILE A 243 14.01 11.95 27.77
N ASP A 244 13.51 12.02 26.54
CA ASP A 244 12.11 12.09 26.15
C ASP A 244 11.52 10.74 25.69
N THR A 245 12.29 9.65 25.76
CA THR A 245 11.78 8.32 25.36
C THR A 245 10.63 7.88 26.28
N PRO A 246 9.42 7.64 25.73
CA PRO A 246 8.25 7.27 26.50
C PRO A 246 8.43 6.01 27.37
N GLU A 247 7.77 5.98 28.53
CA GLU A 247 7.84 4.88 29.50
C GLU A 247 7.15 3.60 29.01
N ASP A 248 6.08 3.74 28.22
CA ASP A 248 5.32 2.64 27.61
C ASP A 248 6.12 1.87 26.56
N ILE A 249 7.10 2.52 25.91
CA ILE A 249 8.00 1.88 24.94
C ILE A 249 9.19 1.22 25.64
N CYS A 250 9.79 1.95 26.57
CA CYS A 250 10.93 1.49 27.34
C CYS A 250 10.63 1.72 28.82
N PRO A 251 10.29 0.67 29.58
CA PRO A 251 9.97 0.82 30.99
C PRO A 251 11.08 1.53 31.75
N CYS A 252 10.71 2.38 32.71
CA CYS A 252 11.68 2.96 33.61
C CYS A 252 12.32 1.85 34.47
N PRO A 253 13.64 1.90 34.71
CA PRO A 253 14.28 0.94 35.60
C PRO A 253 13.71 1.03 37.02
N ASP A 254 13.80 -0.05 37.81
CA ASP A 254 13.40 0.00 39.22
C ASP A 254 14.34 0.97 39.98
N LYS A 255 13.76 1.87 40.79
CA LYS A 255 14.51 2.79 41.67
C LYS A 255 15.50 2.08 42.59
N LYS A 256 15.26 0.81 42.91
CA LYS A 256 16.14 -0.03 43.73
C LYS A 256 17.39 -0.50 42.98
N ASP A 257 17.31 -0.65 41.66
CA ASP A 257 18.46 -0.98 40.81
C ASP A 257 19.24 0.30 40.49
N LYS A 258 20.13 0.69 41.39
CA LYS A 258 20.91 1.92 41.26
C LYS A 258 21.78 1.97 40.00
N VAL A 259 22.18 0.80 39.47
CA VAL A 259 23.03 0.71 38.28
C VAL A 259 22.20 1.03 37.04
N ALA A 260 21.08 0.33 36.86
CA ALA A 260 20.17 0.58 35.74
C ALA A 260 19.52 1.96 35.84
N TRP A 261 19.19 2.41 37.05
CA TRP A 261 18.66 3.74 37.32
C TRP A 261 19.65 4.82 36.91
N GLY A 262 20.92 4.76 37.36
CA GLY A 262 21.92 5.78 37.03
C GLY A 262 22.38 5.78 35.56
N ALA A 263 22.22 4.66 34.84
CA ALA A 263 22.55 4.54 33.43
C ALA A 263 21.42 5.02 32.49
N ASP A 264 20.22 5.24 32.99
CA ASP A 264 19.09 5.71 32.18
C ASP A 264 19.09 7.24 32.08
N PRO A 265 19.28 7.84 30.88
CA PRO A 265 19.30 9.29 30.73
C PRO A 265 17.98 9.97 31.15
N ARG A 266 16.88 9.22 31.24
CA ARG A 266 15.57 9.74 31.68
C ARG A 266 15.43 9.87 33.18
N THR A 267 16.40 9.38 33.95
CA THR A 267 16.40 9.51 35.42
C THR A 267 17.36 10.59 35.91
N ALA A 268 18.30 11.03 35.06
CA ALA A 268 19.40 11.91 35.43
C ALA A 268 18.94 13.32 35.87
N ASP A 269 17.91 13.86 35.23
CA ASP A 269 17.37 15.20 35.53
C ASP A 269 15.93 15.14 36.07
N LYS A 270 15.54 16.13 36.88
CA LYS A 270 14.15 16.28 37.40
C LYS A 270 13.10 16.48 36.29
N THR A 271 13.54 16.73 35.06
CA THR A 271 12.72 16.88 33.86
C THR A 271 12.54 15.57 33.09
N GLY A 272 13.34 14.54 33.40
CA GLY A 272 13.26 13.25 32.73
C GLY A 272 12.00 12.49 33.12
N ILE A 273 11.37 11.81 32.16
CA ILE A 273 10.07 11.15 32.32
C ILE A 273 10.06 10.14 33.48
N CYS A 274 11.19 9.46 33.74
CA CYS A 274 11.29 8.48 34.83
C CYS A 274 11.55 9.11 36.22
N SER A 275 12.05 10.35 36.26
CA SER A 275 12.33 11.09 37.49
C SER A 275 11.24 12.11 37.84
N ALA A 276 10.38 12.46 36.89
CA ALA A 276 9.21 13.29 37.13
C ALA A 276 8.24 12.54 38.06
N GLU A 277 7.97 13.11 39.23
CA GLU A 277 6.90 12.59 40.09
C GLU A 277 5.56 12.69 39.34
N PRO A 278 4.65 11.71 39.46
CA PRO A 278 3.40 11.72 38.73
C PRO A 278 2.62 12.98 39.09
N ILE A 279 2.52 13.92 38.14
CA ILE A 279 1.62 15.05 38.25
C ILE A 279 0.21 14.46 38.23
N ARG A 280 -0.38 14.28 39.42
CA ARG A 280 -1.80 13.98 39.56
C ARG A 280 -2.58 15.19 39.06
N VAL A 281 -2.83 15.27 37.76
CA VAL A 281 -3.83 16.17 37.20
C VAL A 281 -5.18 15.61 37.61
N VAL A 282 -5.63 15.99 38.81
CA VAL A 282 -7.03 15.81 39.22
C VAL A 282 -7.83 16.78 38.38
N LEU A 283 -8.39 16.32 37.26
CA LEU A 283 -9.44 17.04 36.54
C LEU A 283 -10.67 17.08 37.47
N SER A 284 -10.77 18.12 38.29
CA SER A 284 -11.99 18.46 39.00
C SER A 284 -13.04 18.84 37.98
N VAL A 285 -13.91 17.88 37.64
CA VAL A 285 -15.13 18.11 36.88
C VAL A 285 -16.01 19.06 37.70
N VAL A 286 -16.06 20.32 37.29
CA VAL A 286 -17.05 21.28 37.80
C VAL A 286 -18.41 20.85 37.23
N ALA A 287 -19.19 20.15 38.06
CA ALA A 287 -20.60 19.90 37.79
C ALA A 287 -21.37 21.22 37.90
N ALA A 288 -21.48 21.95 36.80
CA ALA A 288 -22.41 23.06 36.68
C ALA A 288 -23.84 22.49 36.60
N VAL A 289 -24.49 22.43 37.76
CA VAL A 289 -25.93 22.24 37.89
C VAL A 289 -26.61 23.43 37.20
N LEU A 290 -27.00 23.25 35.94
CA LEU A 290 -27.94 24.14 35.28
C LEU A 290 -29.32 23.89 35.87
N ALA A 291 -29.58 24.55 37.00
CA ALA A 291 -30.92 24.82 37.47
C ALA A 291 -31.58 25.74 36.43
N ILE A 292 -32.42 25.16 35.57
CA ILE A 292 -33.36 25.92 34.72
C ILE A 292 -34.48 26.38 35.65
N PRO A 293 -34.62 27.69 35.94
CA PRO A 293 -35.79 28.18 36.65
C PRO A 293 -36.92 28.35 35.64
N PHE A 294 -38.06 27.75 35.97
CA PHE A 294 -39.37 28.12 35.48
C PHE A 294 -39.59 29.64 35.54
N LEU A 295 -39.88 30.27 34.39
CA LEU A 295 -40.51 31.59 34.20
C LEU A 295 -41.17 31.51 32.81
N VAL A 296 -42.45 31.16 32.66
CA VAL A 296 -43.66 31.99 32.90
C VAL A 296 -43.43 33.47 32.59
N ILE A 297 -44.01 33.93 31.47
CA ILE A 297 -44.58 35.26 31.15
C ILE A 297 -45.12 35.07 29.70
N LEU A 298 -46.42 34.82 29.46
CA LEU A 298 -47.50 35.81 29.29
C LEU A 298 -47.09 37.03 28.45
N PHE A 299 -47.32 36.98 27.14
CA PHE A 299 -48.09 37.94 26.32
C PHE A 299 -48.13 37.46 24.87
#